data_AF-A0A7J6Q1N0-F1
#
_entry.id   AF-A0A7J6Q1N0-F1
#
_cell.length_a   1.000
_cell.length_b   1.000
_cell.length_c   1.000
_cell.angle_alpha   90.00
_cell.angle_beta   90.00
_cell.angle_gamma   90.00
#
_symmetry.space_group_name_H-M   'P 1'
#
loop_
_entity.id
_entity.type
_entity.pdbx_description
1 polymer ?
#
loop_
_entity_poly.entity_id
_entity_poly.type
_entity_poly.pdbx_seq_one_letter_code
_entity_poly.pdbx_strand_id
1 'polypeptide(L)'
;PSVDLSACVDVEMEEELRRSPGSMRLWWYYIQATTKRMEMRQNADLKDAFMEFLCQLHERALRELPRCYKIWHNYLKLRESWVADLCVTDPACDEVEGCYARAVCMLGKMPRIWEEYIEHLTRRLKITATRHVIYEALRSLPITQHYRVWALAMKMIRELNVPVRTGGELFRSYLMLEPAHAETYVAYLEGEEQWDEAARLLMKLVNDPDFVSMEGKSNHQLWLELCDMVTTHGPSIKSVDVDAVVRSAIGKFSDQTGRLWNSLADYYVQLGNFGKARDVYEEALESISTV
;
A
#
# COMPACT_ATOMS: atom_id res chain seq x y z
N PRO A 1 25.11 29.80 14.39
CA PRO A 1 25.06 30.25 15.80
C PRO A 1 24.84 29.04 16.72
N SER A 2 25.82 28.69 17.56
CA SER A 2 25.61 27.66 18.57
C SER A 2 24.50 28.11 19.50
N VAL A 3 23.36 27.45 19.44
CA VAL A 3 22.23 27.72 20.33
C VAL A 3 22.69 27.43 21.75
N ASP A 4 22.48 28.38 22.67
CA ASP A 4 22.86 28.18 24.08
C ASP A 4 21.89 27.19 24.74
N LEU A 5 22.30 25.93 24.79
CA LEU A 5 21.53 24.84 25.37
C LEU A 5 21.62 24.79 26.91
N SER A 6 22.41 25.67 27.55
CA SER A 6 22.62 25.64 29.01
C SER A 6 21.32 25.77 29.80
N ALA A 7 20.36 26.53 29.28
CA ALA A 7 19.03 26.71 29.89
C ALA A 7 18.14 25.46 29.83
N CYS A 8 18.52 24.43 29.06
CA CYS A 8 17.80 23.17 28.89
C CYS A 8 18.38 22.02 29.76
N VAL A 9 19.65 22.15 30.18
CA VAL A 9 20.37 21.10 30.91
C VAL A 9 19.91 21.06 32.37
N ASP A 10 19.72 19.84 32.88
CA ASP A 10 19.42 19.58 34.27
C ASP A 10 20.60 18.88 34.92
N VAL A 11 21.39 19.64 35.69
CA VAL A 11 22.69 19.18 36.19
C VAL A 11 22.53 17.98 37.13
N GLU A 12 21.48 17.96 37.95
CA GLU A 12 21.20 16.88 38.90
C GLU A 12 20.91 15.58 38.13
N MET A 13 20.04 15.65 37.13
CA MET A 13 19.72 14.50 36.28
C MET A 13 20.92 14.00 35.48
N GLU A 14 21.77 14.91 34.98
CA GLU A 14 23.01 14.57 34.26
C GLU A 14 24.00 13.81 35.16
N GLU A 15 24.12 14.19 36.43
CA GLU A 15 24.95 13.45 37.38
C GLU A 15 24.40 12.06 37.70
N GLU A 16 23.09 11.94 37.87
CA GLU A 16 22.44 10.64 38.10
C GLU A 16 22.58 9.68 36.91
N LEU A 17 22.47 10.20 35.68
CA LEU A 17 22.68 9.44 34.46
C LEU A 17 24.14 9.02 34.29
N ARG A 18 25.11 9.86 34.67
CA ARG A 18 26.53 9.45 34.71
C ARG A 18 26.78 8.31 35.69
N ARG A 19 26.07 8.28 36.83
CA ARG A 19 26.17 7.19 37.82
C ARG A 19 25.49 5.90 37.33
N SER A 20 24.41 6.00 36.55
CA SER A 20 23.62 4.85 36.11
C SER A 20 23.07 4.97 34.68
N PRO A 21 23.93 4.87 33.66
CA PRO A 21 23.55 5.09 32.26
C PRO A 21 22.58 4.03 31.70
N GLY A 22 22.53 2.82 32.28
CA GLY A 22 21.58 1.78 31.86
C GLY A 22 20.14 1.97 32.39
N SER A 23 19.87 3.02 33.19
CA SER A 23 18.56 3.17 33.84
C SER A 23 17.52 3.79 32.91
N MET A 24 16.66 2.94 32.34
CA MET A 24 15.53 3.39 31.50
C MET A 24 14.60 4.38 32.20
N ARG A 25 14.42 4.24 33.52
CA ARG A 25 13.56 5.14 34.32
C ARG A 25 14.14 6.56 34.40
N LEU A 26 15.45 6.69 34.61
CA LEU A 26 16.11 7.99 34.71
C LEU A 26 16.10 8.71 33.36
N TRP A 27 16.46 8.01 32.28
CA TRP A 27 16.35 8.57 30.92
C TRP A 27 14.94 9.04 30.60
N TRP A 28 13.95 8.20 30.90
CA TRP A 28 12.54 8.51 30.64
C TRP A 28 12.06 9.72 31.45
N TYR A 29 12.38 9.77 32.74
CA TYR A 29 12.03 10.91 33.59
C TYR A 29 12.70 12.20 33.09
N TYR A 30 13.97 12.13 32.70
CA TYR A 30 14.68 13.30 32.20
C TYR A 30 14.06 13.83 30.90
N ILE A 31 13.75 12.93 29.95
CA ILE A 31 13.04 13.27 28.72
C ILE A 31 11.70 13.95 29.04
N GLN A 32 10.87 13.34 29.89
CA GLN A 32 9.55 13.88 30.24
C GLN A 32 9.64 15.25 30.95
N ALA A 33 10.59 15.42 31.88
CA ALA A 33 10.80 16.67 32.58
C ALA A 33 11.23 17.78 31.62
N THR A 34 12.05 17.45 30.61
CA THR A 34 12.50 18.38 29.58
C THR A 34 11.37 18.74 28.62
N THR A 35 10.55 17.77 28.18
CA THR A 35 9.36 18.02 27.36
C THR A 35 8.37 18.94 28.07
N LYS A 36 8.09 18.70 29.37
CA LYS A 36 7.21 19.57 30.17
C LYS A 36 7.75 20.99 30.29
N ARG A 37 9.06 21.15 30.50
CA ARG A 37 9.71 22.47 30.56
C ARG A 37 9.55 23.24 29.25
N MET A 38 9.67 22.54 28.13
CA MET A 38 9.43 23.12 26.80
C MET A 38 7.98 23.58 26.66
N GLU A 39 7.00 22.75 27.00
CA GLU A 39 5.56 23.09 26.89
C GLU A 39 5.16 24.30 27.77
N MET A 40 5.74 24.43 28.95
CA MET A 40 5.47 25.56 29.85
C MET A 40 6.04 26.89 29.33
N ARG A 41 7.17 26.85 28.63
CA ARG A 41 7.81 28.05 28.07
C ARG A 41 7.22 28.31 26.69
N GLN A 42 6.17 29.13 26.63
CA GLN A 42 5.52 29.57 25.38
C GLN A 42 6.40 30.47 24.48
N ASN A 43 7.73 30.40 24.60
CA ASN A 43 8.63 31.25 23.83
C ASN A 43 9.02 30.54 22.52
N ALA A 44 8.60 31.10 21.39
CA ALA A 44 8.86 30.55 20.06
C ALA A 44 10.37 30.44 19.77
N ASP A 45 11.17 31.42 20.20
CA ASP A 45 12.61 31.48 19.91
C ASP A 45 13.42 30.37 20.60
N LEU A 46 12.92 29.84 21.72
CA LEU A 46 13.56 28.74 22.45
C LEU A 46 13.04 27.37 22.01
N LYS A 47 11.97 27.31 21.23
CA LYS A 47 11.32 26.05 20.84
C LYS A 47 12.29 25.16 20.07
N ASP A 48 13.04 25.73 19.13
CA ASP A 48 14.00 25.01 18.31
C ASP A 48 15.19 24.52 19.15
N ALA A 49 15.67 25.35 20.09
CA ALA A 49 16.71 24.98 21.06
C ALA A 49 16.32 23.76 21.91
N PHE A 50 15.09 23.79 22.46
CA PHE A 50 14.57 22.70 23.26
C PHE A 50 14.35 21.43 22.43
N MET A 51 13.90 21.56 21.17
CA MET A 51 13.76 20.38 20.30
C MET A 51 15.10 19.76 19.94
N GLU A 52 16.10 20.57 19.62
CA GLU A 52 17.45 20.08 19.35
C GLU A 52 18.02 19.37 20.58
N PHE A 53 17.85 19.96 21.76
CA PHE A 53 18.27 19.35 23.03
C PHE A 53 17.55 18.03 23.31
N LEU A 54 16.23 17.98 23.12
CA LEU A 54 15.45 16.74 23.28
C LEU A 54 15.91 15.67 22.29
N CYS A 55 16.24 16.03 21.05
CA CYS A 55 16.78 15.08 20.07
C CYS A 55 18.14 14.53 20.54
N GLN A 56 19.06 15.40 20.99
CA GLN A 56 20.35 14.99 21.53
C GLN A 56 20.19 14.08 22.76
N LEU A 57 19.21 14.37 23.61
CA LEU A 57 18.93 13.57 24.80
C LEU A 57 18.43 12.16 24.43
N HIS A 58 17.52 12.05 23.45
CA HIS A 58 17.08 10.77 22.92
C HIS A 58 18.23 9.99 22.27
N GLU A 59 19.05 10.63 21.45
CA GLU A 59 20.22 9.99 20.82
C GLU A 59 21.20 9.43 21.87
N ARG A 60 21.41 10.14 22.98
CA ARG A 60 22.21 9.65 24.10
C ARG A 60 21.54 8.46 24.79
N ALA A 61 20.25 8.57 25.07
CA ALA A 61 19.51 7.49 25.70
C ALA A 61 19.51 6.21 24.84
N LEU A 62 19.39 6.34 23.51
CA LEU A 62 19.37 5.23 22.57
C LEU A 62 20.76 4.60 22.33
N ARG A 63 21.86 5.32 22.59
CA ARG A 63 23.20 4.71 22.63
C ARG A 63 23.34 3.73 23.79
N GLU A 64 22.81 4.09 24.97
CA GLU A 64 22.83 3.23 26.15
C GLU A 64 21.75 2.13 26.09
N LEU A 65 20.56 2.47 25.57
CA LEU A 65 19.37 1.62 25.55
C LEU A 65 18.81 1.43 24.13
N PRO A 66 19.55 0.79 23.21
CA PRO A 66 19.18 0.74 21.78
C PRO A 66 17.91 -0.04 21.48
N ARG A 67 17.46 -0.92 22.39
CA ARG A 67 16.26 -1.74 22.22
C ARG A 67 15.05 -1.23 23.03
N CYS A 68 15.14 -0.04 23.62
CA CYS A 68 14.03 0.50 24.39
C CYS A 68 12.94 1.05 23.47
N TYR A 69 11.87 0.28 23.26
CA TYR A 69 10.72 0.68 22.44
C TYR A 69 10.12 2.03 22.86
N LYS A 70 9.96 2.27 24.17
CA LYS A 70 9.32 3.50 24.67
C LYS A 70 10.10 4.76 24.28
N ILE A 71 11.43 4.70 24.35
CA ILE A 71 12.31 5.82 24.00
C ILE A 71 12.29 6.02 22.48
N TRP A 72 12.39 4.94 21.69
CA TRP A 72 12.28 5.02 20.23
C TRP A 72 10.95 5.61 19.77
N HIS A 73 9.82 5.10 20.27
CA HIS A 73 8.50 5.56 19.86
C HIS A 73 8.26 7.04 20.25
N ASN A 74 8.70 7.48 21.44
CA ASN A 74 8.63 8.89 21.81
C ASN A 74 9.52 9.74 20.88
N TYR A 75 10.75 9.30 20.61
CA TYR A 75 11.67 10.00 19.74
C TYR A 75 11.12 10.17 18.31
N LEU A 76 10.56 9.10 17.74
CA LEU A 76 9.96 9.14 16.41
C LEU A 76 8.77 10.11 16.39
N LYS A 77 7.87 10.06 17.38
CA LYS A 77 6.75 11.01 17.47
C LYS A 77 7.21 12.46 17.59
N LEU A 78 8.26 12.72 18.37
CA LEU A 78 8.87 14.04 18.47
C LEU A 78 9.38 14.52 17.10
N ARG A 79 10.15 13.67 16.40
CA ARG A 79 10.72 13.96 15.08
C ARG A 79 9.64 14.18 14.03
N GLU A 80 8.57 13.38 14.04
CA GLU A 80 7.41 13.57 13.17
C GLU A 80 6.71 14.91 13.41
N SER A 81 6.54 15.31 14.68
CA SER A 81 5.90 16.58 15.03
C SER A 81 6.70 17.79 14.56
N TRP A 82 8.03 17.67 14.48
CA TRP A 82 8.89 18.71 13.95
C TRP A 82 8.66 18.89 12.46
N VAL A 83 8.72 17.81 11.70
CA VAL A 83 8.62 17.92 10.23
C VAL A 83 7.19 18.12 9.75
N ALA A 84 6.17 17.99 10.60
CA ALA A 84 4.75 17.97 10.24
C ALA A 84 4.35 19.02 9.19
N ASP A 85 4.79 20.27 9.38
CA ASP A 85 4.45 21.41 8.50
C ASP A 85 5.50 21.70 7.41
N LEU A 86 6.60 20.94 7.38
CA LEU A 86 7.67 21.12 6.40
C LEU A 86 7.31 20.51 5.04
N CYS A 87 7.92 21.05 3.99
CA CYS A 87 7.82 20.50 2.64
C CYS A 87 8.45 19.10 2.58
N VAL A 88 7.94 18.24 1.70
CA VAL A 88 8.46 16.87 1.47
C VAL A 88 9.93 16.86 1.06
N THR A 89 10.42 17.92 0.42
CA THR A 89 11.82 18.05 -0.05
C THR A 89 12.77 18.58 1.02
N ASP A 90 12.28 18.89 2.21
CA ASP A 90 13.12 19.42 3.28
C ASP A 90 14.09 18.33 3.80
N PRO A 91 15.40 18.61 3.92
CA PRO A 91 16.38 17.65 4.46
C PRO A 91 16.00 17.09 5.83
N ALA A 92 15.27 17.84 6.66
CA ALA A 92 14.79 17.37 7.94
C ALA A 92 13.89 16.13 7.81
N CYS A 93 13.12 16.00 6.71
CA CYS A 93 12.32 14.80 6.44
C CYS A 93 13.19 13.56 6.24
N ASP A 94 14.31 13.70 5.52
CA ASP A 94 15.24 12.59 5.31
C ASP A 94 15.92 12.16 6.62
N GLU A 95 16.13 13.09 7.57
CA GLU A 95 16.60 12.72 8.89
C GLU A 95 15.59 11.89 9.69
N VAL A 96 14.29 12.19 9.59
CA VAL A 96 13.23 11.40 10.24
C VAL A 96 13.18 9.99 9.65
N GLU A 97 13.34 9.87 8.34
CA GLU A 97 13.45 8.57 7.66
C GLU A 97 14.69 7.79 8.13
N GLY A 98 15.83 8.47 8.28
CA GLY A 98 17.02 7.88 8.89
C GLY A 98 16.79 7.41 10.33
N CYS A 99 16.01 8.13 11.12
CA CYS A 99 15.60 7.69 12.47
C CYS A 99 14.72 6.44 12.41
N TYR A 100 13.74 6.39 11.52
CA TYR A 100 12.90 5.20 11.33
C TYR A 100 13.73 3.99 10.88
N ALA A 101 14.62 4.15 9.90
CA ALA A 101 15.51 3.10 9.42
C ALA A 101 16.38 2.52 10.56
N ARG A 102 16.92 3.38 11.43
CA ARG A 102 17.66 2.92 12.63
C ARG A 102 16.76 2.21 13.64
N ALA A 103 15.55 2.73 13.86
CA ALA A 103 14.59 2.14 14.79
C ALA A 103 14.21 0.72 14.36
N VAL A 104 13.91 0.49 13.08
CA VAL A 104 13.54 -0.82 12.57
C VAL A 104 14.71 -1.81 12.56
N CYS A 105 15.96 -1.36 12.38
CA CYS A 105 17.12 -2.22 12.57
C CYS A 105 17.22 -2.78 14.00
N MET A 106 16.90 -1.96 15.01
CA MET A 106 16.96 -2.38 16.42
C MET A 106 15.69 -3.10 16.89
N LEU A 107 14.53 -2.74 16.33
CA LEU A 107 13.20 -3.14 16.79
C LEU A 107 12.36 -3.81 15.69
N GLY A 108 12.98 -4.44 14.68
CA GLY A 108 12.31 -4.93 13.48
C GLY A 108 11.24 -6.02 13.70
N LYS A 109 11.12 -6.57 14.90
CA LYS A 109 10.03 -7.50 15.28
C LYS A 109 8.79 -6.79 15.83
N MET A 110 8.83 -5.46 15.99
CA MET A 110 7.72 -4.67 16.52
C MET A 110 6.88 -4.10 15.37
N PRO A 111 5.64 -4.58 15.15
CA PRO A 111 4.82 -4.18 13.99
C PRO A 111 4.45 -2.69 14.02
N ARG A 112 4.29 -2.11 15.21
CA ARG A 112 3.84 -0.72 15.36
C ARG A 112 4.79 0.31 14.75
N ILE A 113 6.10 0.06 14.82
CA ILE A 113 7.11 0.97 14.24
C ILE A 113 7.05 0.92 12.72
N TRP A 114 6.86 -0.28 12.15
CA TRP A 114 6.67 -0.44 10.71
C TRP A 114 5.41 0.27 10.22
N GLU A 115 4.30 0.16 10.94
CA GLU A 115 3.07 0.90 10.62
C GLU A 115 3.30 2.40 10.58
N GLU A 116 3.89 2.95 11.64
CA GLU A 116 4.17 4.38 11.73
C GLU A 116 5.13 4.84 10.64
N TYR A 117 6.13 4.01 10.29
CA TYR A 117 7.06 4.32 9.21
C TYR A 117 6.39 4.33 7.83
N ILE A 118 5.58 3.31 7.53
CA ILE A 118 4.83 3.22 6.27
C ILE A 118 3.83 4.37 6.16
N GLU A 119 3.09 4.68 7.23
CA GLU A 119 2.17 5.81 7.28
C GLU A 119 2.88 7.16 7.08
N HIS A 120 4.05 7.33 7.69
CA HIS A 120 4.87 8.52 7.53
C HIS A 120 5.27 8.74 6.07
N LEU A 121 5.84 7.72 5.43
CA LEU A 121 6.27 7.80 4.03
C LEU A 121 5.09 7.98 3.07
N THR A 122 3.95 7.33 3.36
CA THR A 122 2.71 7.46 2.60
C THR A 122 2.20 8.90 2.63
N ARG A 123 2.15 9.52 3.82
CA ARG A 123 1.74 10.93 4.00
C ARG A 123 2.65 11.90 3.24
N ARG A 124 3.92 11.53 3.06
CA ARG A 124 4.92 12.29 2.31
C ARG A 124 4.97 11.95 0.82
N LEU A 125 4.06 11.12 0.32
CA LEU A 125 3.97 10.73 -1.10
C LEU A 125 5.23 10.03 -1.64
N LYS A 126 6.07 9.45 -0.78
CA LYS A 126 7.30 8.74 -1.18
C LYS A 126 6.99 7.29 -1.56
N ILE A 127 6.33 7.08 -2.71
CA ILE A 127 5.82 5.76 -3.16
C ILE A 127 6.90 4.68 -3.20
N THR A 128 8.03 4.96 -3.87
CA THR A 128 9.11 3.96 -4.05
C THR A 128 9.71 3.54 -2.71
N ALA A 129 10.01 4.50 -1.83
CA ALA A 129 10.53 4.23 -0.50
C ALA A 129 9.53 3.42 0.34
N THR A 130 8.25 3.82 0.31
CA THR A 130 7.18 3.11 1.02
C THR A 130 7.09 1.65 0.57
N ARG A 131 7.16 1.38 -0.73
CA ARG A 131 7.18 0.03 -1.28
C ARG A 131 8.35 -0.80 -0.77
N HIS A 132 9.56 -0.24 -0.74
CA HIS A 132 10.73 -0.93 -0.19
C HIS A 132 10.58 -1.26 1.29
N VAL A 133 10.07 -0.30 2.08
CA VAL A 133 9.80 -0.48 3.51
C VAL A 133 8.71 -1.52 3.76
N ILE A 134 7.66 -1.57 2.93
CA ILE A 134 6.63 -2.62 3.00
C ILE A 134 7.26 -4.00 2.82
N TYR A 135 8.06 -4.20 1.77
CA TYR A 135 8.75 -5.47 1.55
C TYR A 135 9.75 -5.80 2.68
N GLU A 136 10.43 -4.81 3.25
CA GLU A 136 11.30 -5.01 4.40
C GLU A 136 10.52 -5.39 5.67
N ALA A 137 9.37 -4.77 5.91
CA ALA A 137 8.47 -5.11 7.01
C ALA A 137 7.97 -6.55 6.89
N LEU A 138 7.54 -6.96 5.68
CA LEU A 138 7.08 -8.34 5.41
C LEU A 138 8.17 -9.39 5.63
N ARG A 139 9.44 -9.07 5.31
CA ARG A 139 10.59 -9.95 5.60
C ARG A 139 10.92 -10.01 7.10
N SER A 140 10.70 -8.90 7.80
CA SER A 140 11.09 -8.76 9.21
C SER A 140 10.04 -9.33 10.17
N LEU A 141 8.75 -9.15 9.86
CA LEU A 141 7.63 -9.52 10.71
C LEU A 141 7.15 -10.96 10.44
N PRO A 142 6.63 -11.66 11.46
CA PRO A 142 5.95 -12.94 11.26
C PRO A 142 4.72 -12.80 10.36
N ILE A 143 4.37 -13.88 9.64
CA ILE A 143 3.20 -13.92 8.74
C ILE A 143 1.90 -13.55 9.43
N THR A 144 1.76 -13.84 10.73
CA THR A 144 0.59 -13.47 11.54
C THR A 144 0.37 -11.97 11.66
N GLN A 145 1.37 -11.14 11.36
CA GLN A 145 1.27 -9.67 11.38
C GLN A 145 1.18 -9.05 9.98
N HIS A 146 1.30 -9.84 8.91
CA HIS A 146 1.32 -9.33 7.54
C HIS A 146 0.01 -8.61 7.17
N TYR A 147 -1.13 -9.02 7.73
CA TYR A 147 -2.42 -8.36 7.52
C TYR A 147 -2.37 -6.84 7.84
N ARG A 148 -1.58 -6.43 8.84
CA ARG A 148 -1.43 -5.01 9.24
C ARG A 148 -0.67 -4.22 8.18
N VAL A 149 0.38 -4.83 7.64
CA VAL A 149 1.21 -4.23 6.57
C VAL A 149 0.43 -4.16 5.26
N TRP A 150 -0.30 -5.23 4.92
CA TRP A 150 -1.12 -5.26 3.71
C TRP A 150 -2.27 -4.25 3.75
N ALA A 151 -2.92 -4.05 4.90
CA ALA A 151 -3.94 -3.02 5.05
C ALA A 151 -3.39 -1.62 4.70
N LEU A 152 -2.16 -1.30 5.14
CA LEU A 152 -1.50 -0.04 4.80
C LEU A 152 -1.06 0.02 3.34
N ALA A 153 -0.55 -1.08 2.78
CA ALA A 153 -0.17 -1.18 1.38
C ALA A 153 -1.37 -0.92 0.45
N MET A 154 -2.52 -1.54 0.72
CA MET A 154 -3.74 -1.35 -0.06
C MET A 154 -4.28 0.07 0.09
N LYS A 155 -4.22 0.64 1.30
CA LYS A 155 -4.56 2.04 1.54
C LYS A 155 -3.70 2.98 0.70
N MET A 156 -2.38 2.77 0.68
CA MET A 156 -1.44 3.56 -0.13
C MET A 156 -1.78 3.48 -1.62
N ILE A 157 -2.06 2.28 -2.16
CA ILE A 157 -2.39 2.12 -3.58
C ILE A 157 -3.66 2.92 -3.94
N ARG A 158 -4.71 2.84 -3.11
CA ARG A 158 -5.99 3.53 -3.33
C ARG A 158 -5.90 5.05 -3.15
N GLU A 159 -5.18 5.53 -2.14
CA GLU A 159 -5.11 6.98 -1.84
C GLU A 159 -4.16 7.74 -2.78
N LEU A 160 -3.07 7.09 -3.21
CA LEU A 160 -2.04 7.75 -4.01
C LEU A 160 -2.18 7.51 -5.52
N ASN A 161 -3.22 6.78 -5.97
CA ASN A 161 -3.39 6.35 -7.36
C ASN A 161 -2.07 5.84 -7.96
N VAL A 162 -1.45 4.90 -7.25
CA VAL A 162 -0.13 4.39 -7.64
C VAL A 162 -0.28 3.71 -9.01
N PRO A 163 0.56 4.02 -10.01
CA PRO A 163 0.45 3.39 -11.32
C PRO A 163 0.66 1.87 -11.26
N VAL A 164 0.00 1.13 -12.14
CA VAL A 164 0.04 -0.35 -12.19
C VAL A 164 1.46 -0.91 -12.27
N ARG A 165 2.39 -0.22 -12.94
CA ARG A 165 3.80 -0.64 -13.00
C ARG A 165 4.44 -0.77 -11.61
N THR A 166 4.03 0.08 -10.67
CA THR A 166 4.62 0.14 -9.31
C THR A 166 3.73 -0.58 -8.30
N GLY A 167 2.40 -0.39 -8.38
CA GLY A 167 1.43 -1.00 -7.47
C GLY A 167 1.12 -2.47 -7.79
N GLY A 168 1.19 -2.86 -9.06
CA GLY A 168 0.80 -4.19 -9.52
C GLY A 168 1.67 -5.32 -8.95
N GLU A 169 2.98 -5.13 -8.80
CA GLU A 169 3.84 -6.12 -8.14
C GLU A 169 3.45 -6.37 -6.68
N LEU A 170 3.09 -5.30 -5.98
CA LEU A 170 2.68 -5.36 -4.59
C LEU A 170 1.33 -6.06 -4.45
N PHE A 171 0.39 -5.74 -5.35
CA PHE A 171 -0.92 -6.39 -5.41
C PHE A 171 -0.81 -7.88 -5.77
N ARG A 172 0.03 -8.24 -6.75
CA ARG A 172 0.28 -9.66 -7.09
C ARG A 172 0.87 -10.43 -5.92
N SER A 173 1.78 -9.82 -5.18
CA SER A 173 2.35 -10.44 -3.96
C SER A 173 1.28 -10.64 -2.87
N TYR A 174 0.35 -9.69 -2.73
CA TYR A 174 -0.78 -9.79 -1.82
C TYR A 174 -1.75 -10.93 -2.22
N LEU A 175 -2.05 -11.08 -3.51
CA LEU A 175 -2.93 -12.15 -4.02
C LEU A 175 -2.36 -13.55 -3.83
N MET A 176 -1.04 -13.71 -3.70
CA MET A 176 -0.44 -15.00 -3.36
C MET A 176 -0.80 -15.47 -1.94
N LEU A 177 -1.15 -14.54 -1.05
CA LEU A 177 -1.58 -14.85 0.32
C LEU A 177 -3.11 -14.92 0.43
N GLU A 178 -3.82 -13.98 -0.21
CA GLU A 178 -5.27 -13.87 -0.13
C GLU A 178 -5.88 -13.84 -1.54
N PRO A 179 -6.01 -15.01 -2.20
CA PRO A 179 -6.53 -15.09 -3.57
C PRO A 179 -7.99 -14.62 -3.68
N ALA A 180 -8.75 -14.64 -2.59
CA ALA A 180 -10.12 -14.13 -2.53
C ALA A 180 -10.25 -12.65 -2.90
N HIS A 181 -9.18 -11.85 -2.73
CA HIS A 181 -9.17 -10.43 -3.07
C HIS A 181 -8.88 -10.16 -4.56
N ALA A 182 -8.84 -11.18 -5.42
CA ALA A 182 -8.49 -11.02 -6.83
C ALA A 182 -9.44 -10.06 -7.58
N GLU A 183 -10.73 -10.03 -7.23
CA GLU A 183 -11.70 -9.08 -7.79
C GLU A 183 -11.32 -7.62 -7.51
N THR A 184 -10.81 -7.33 -6.31
CA THR A 184 -10.34 -5.98 -5.98
C THR A 184 -9.13 -5.56 -6.82
N TYR A 185 -8.31 -6.52 -7.27
CA TYR A 185 -7.22 -6.25 -8.19
C TYR A 185 -7.71 -6.00 -9.62
N VAL A 186 -8.71 -6.77 -10.06
CA VAL A 186 -9.38 -6.55 -11.36
C VAL A 186 -9.97 -5.13 -11.41
N ALA A 187 -10.72 -4.71 -10.39
CA ALA A 187 -11.27 -3.36 -10.31
C ALA A 187 -10.19 -2.26 -10.31
N TYR A 188 -9.04 -2.52 -9.68
CA TYR A 188 -7.89 -1.61 -9.74
C TYR A 188 -7.28 -1.52 -11.14
N LEU A 189 -7.18 -2.63 -11.87
CA LEU A 189 -6.67 -2.65 -13.25
C LEU A 189 -7.64 -1.98 -14.22
N GLU A 190 -8.94 -2.14 -14.02
CA GLU A 190 -9.98 -1.44 -14.79
C GLU A 190 -9.88 0.08 -14.60
N GLY A 191 -9.70 0.56 -13.36
CA GLY A 191 -9.52 1.98 -13.07
C GLY A 191 -8.29 2.62 -13.72
N GLU A 192 -7.25 1.81 -13.99
CA GLU A 192 -6.00 2.23 -14.65
C GLU A 192 -5.97 1.86 -16.16
N GLU A 193 -7.13 1.48 -16.72
CA GLU A 193 -7.31 1.11 -18.13
C GLU A 193 -6.40 -0.04 -18.62
N GLN A 194 -5.94 -0.92 -17.71
CA GLN A 194 -5.12 -2.09 -18.03
C GLN A 194 -5.99 -3.32 -18.35
N TRP A 195 -6.77 -3.21 -19.43
CA TRP A 195 -7.76 -4.22 -19.86
C TRP A 195 -7.14 -5.60 -20.14
N ASP A 196 -5.95 -5.65 -20.75
CA ASP A 196 -5.29 -6.91 -21.10
C ASP A 196 -4.87 -7.74 -19.88
N GLU A 197 -4.39 -7.07 -18.82
CA GLU A 197 -4.07 -7.76 -17.57
C GLU A 197 -5.33 -8.15 -16.80
N ALA A 198 -6.34 -7.28 -16.76
CA ALA A 198 -7.61 -7.54 -16.12
C ALA A 198 -8.32 -8.75 -16.73
N ALA A 199 -8.45 -8.80 -18.06
CA ALA A 199 -9.07 -9.91 -18.78
C ALA A 199 -8.33 -11.23 -18.54
N ARG A 200 -6.99 -11.21 -18.53
CA ARG A 200 -6.18 -12.41 -18.24
C ARG A 200 -6.40 -12.93 -16.83
N LEU A 201 -6.54 -12.04 -15.85
CA LEU A 201 -6.80 -12.43 -14.47
C LEU A 201 -8.23 -12.96 -14.30
N LEU A 202 -9.23 -12.25 -14.83
CA LEU A 202 -10.61 -12.74 -14.83
C LEU A 202 -10.72 -14.10 -15.50
N MET A 203 -10.07 -14.32 -16.65
CA MET A 203 -10.06 -15.63 -17.31
C MET A 203 -9.48 -16.73 -16.42
N LYS A 204 -8.45 -16.43 -15.62
CA LYS A 204 -7.90 -17.39 -14.65
C LYS A 204 -8.89 -17.69 -13.51
N LEU A 205 -9.51 -16.65 -12.94
CA LEU A 205 -10.47 -16.79 -11.84
C LEU A 205 -11.71 -17.57 -12.27
N VAL A 206 -12.20 -17.29 -13.46
CA VAL A 206 -13.41 -17.89 -14.02
C VAL A 206 -13.22 -19.37 -14.35
N ASN A 207 -12.03 -19.76 -14.78
CA ASN A 207 -11.66 -21.15 -15.05
C ASN A 207 -11.30 -21.95 -13.79
N ASP A 208 -11.13 -21.30 -12.64
CA ASP A 208 -10.84 -21.95 -11.37
C ASP A 208 -12.15 -22.41 -10.70
N PRO A 209 -12.39 -23.73 -10.56
CA PRO A 209 -13.62 -24.24 -9.98
C PRO A 209 -13.69 -24.03 -8.45
N ASP A 210 -12.56 -23.81 -7.79
CA ASP A 210 -12.47 -23.65 -6.33
C ASP A 210 -12.54 -22.17 -5.91
N PHE A 211 -12.54 -21.24 -6.88
CA PHE A 211 -12.61 -19.82 -6.60
C PHE A 211 -14.00 -19.42 -6.06
N VAL A 212 -14.00 -18.78 -4.90
CA VAL A 212 -15.19 -18.20 -4.27
C VAL A 212 -15.01 -16.69 -4.19
N SER A 213 -15.96 -15.97 -4.80
CA SER A 213 -15.99 -14.51 -4.80
C SER A 213 -16.14 -13.96 -3.38
N MET A 214 -15.30 -12.99 -3.03
CA MET A 214 -15.44 -12.24 -1.79
C MET A 214 -16.66 -11.30 -1.82
N GLU A 215 -17.01 -10.78 -2.99
CA GLU A 215 -18.18 -9.91 -3.20
C GLU A 215 -19.49 -10.70 -3.29
N GLY A 216 -19.41 -12.04 -3.25
CA GLY A 216 -20.57 -12.93 -3.35
C GLY A 216 -21.06 -13.13 -4.78
N LYS A 217 -20.25 -12.78 -5.79
CA LYS A 217 -20.58 -12.99 -7.20
C LYS A 217 -20.61 -14.47 -7.54
N SER A 218 -21.58 -14.86 -8.37
CA SER A 218 -21.60 -16.22 -8.92
C SER A 218 -20.55 -16.36 -10.03
N ASN A 219 -20.06 -17.58 -10.26
CA ASN A 219 -19.15 -17.86 -11.38
C ASN A 219 -19.76 -17.40 -12.73
N HIS A 220 -21.08 -17.53 -12.87
CA HIS A 220 -21.84 -17.00 -14.01
C HIS A 220 -21.69 -15.47 -14.16
N GLN A 221 -21.79 -14.70 -13.07
CA GLN A 221 -21.62 -13.24 -13.12
C GLN A 221 -20.19 -12.86 -13.53
N LEU A 222 -19.18 -13.57 -13.03
CA LEU A 222 -17.78 -13.33 -13.41
C LEU A 222 -17.53 -13.63 -14.90
N TRP A 223 -18.17 -14.67 -15.45
CA TRP A 223 -18.16 -14.95 -16.89
C TRP A 223 -18.75 -13.80 -17.70
N LEU A 224 -19.88 -13.25 -17.27
CA LEU A 224 -20.51 -12.12 -17.95
C LEU A 224 -19.64 -10.86 -17.89
N GLU A 225 -19.06 -10.56 -16.73
CA GLU A 225 -18.11 -9.45 -16.56
C GLU A 225 -16.91 -9.59 -17.51
N LEU A 226 -16.36 -10.81 -17.63
CA LEU A 226 -15.29 -11.11 -18.58
C LEU A 226 -15.74 -10.89 -20.04
N CYS A 227 -16.90 -11.40 -20.44
CA CYS A 227 -17.40 -11.23 -21.80
C CYS A 227 -17.67 -9.75 -22.14
N ASP A 228 -18.30 -9.00 -21.24
CA ASP A 228 -18.58 -7.58 -21.42
C ASP A 228 -17.27 -6.77 -21.51
N MET A 229 -16.26 -7.08 -20.68
CA MET A 229 -14.94 -6.45 -20.74
C MET A 229 -14.24 -6.72 -22.08
N VAL A 230 -14.21 -7.99 -22.50
CA VAL A 230 -13.46 -8.43 -23.67
C VAL A 230 -14.08 -7.91 -24.98
N THR A 231 -15.40 -7.80 -25.03
CA THR A 231 -16.12 -7.29 -26.22
C THR A 231 -16.08 -5.77 -26.30
N THR A 232 -16.14 -5.06 -25.16
CA THR A 232 -16.11 -3.59 -25.12
C THR A 232 -14.71 -3.02 -25.36
N HIS A 233 -13.68 -3.67 -24.80
CA HIS A 233 -12.29 -3.20 -24.85
C HIS A 233 -11.39 -4.11 -25.71
N GLY A 234 -12.01 -4.88 -26.62
CA GLY A 234 -11.35 -5.89 -27.43
C GLY A 234 -10.08 -5.46 -28.18
N PRO A 235 -9.99 -4.25 -28.77
CA PRO A 235 -8.77 -3.79 -29.43
C PRO A 235 -7.55 -3.67 -28.51
N SER A 236 -7.76 -3.45 -27.22
CA SER A 236 -6.70 -3.29 -26.22
C SER A 236 -6.22 -4.63 -25.66
N ILE A 237 -7.00 -5.70 -25.83
CA ILE A 237 -6.73 -7.03 -25.28
C ILE A 237 -6.02 -7.88 -26.34
N LYS A 238 -4.82 -8.37 -26.01
CA LYS A 238 -3.97 -9.16 -26.93
C LYS A 238 -3.66 -10.54 -26.41
N SER A 239 -3.69 -10.72 -25.09
CA SER A 239 -3.26 -11.95 -24.42
C SER A 239 -4.36 -13.00 -24.29
N VAL A 240 -5.62 -12.63 -24.55
CA VAL A 240 -6.79 -13.51 -24.50
C VAL A 240 -7.42 -13.58 -25.89
N ASP A 241 -7.74 -14.79 -26.35
CA ASP A 241 -8.46 -15.01 -27.59
C ASP A 241 -9.96 -14.72 -27.37
N VAL A 242 -10.38 -13.52 -27.79
CA VAL A 242 -11.75 -13.02 -27.62
C VAL A 242 -12.78 -13.95 -28.23
N ASP A 243 -12.53 -14.46 -29.45
CA ASP A 243 -13.48 -15.29 -30.18
C ASP A 243 -13.69 -16.63 -29.45
N ALA A 244 -12.59 -17.27 -29.03
CA ALA A 244 -12.66 -18.51 -28.28
C ALA A 244 -13.38 -18.35 -26.93
N VAL A 245 -13.16 -17.24 -26.23
CA VAL A 245 -13.79 -16.96 -24.92
C VAL A 245 -15.30 -16.74 -25.08
N VAL A 246 -15.73 -15.90 -26.00
CA VAL A 246 -17.16 -15.62 -26.19
C VAL A 246 -17.89 -16.85 -26.73
N ARG A 247 -17.28 -17.62 -27.64
CA ARG A 247 -17.84 -18.90 -28.11
C ARG A 247 -17.95 -19.93 -26.98
N SER A 248 -16.96 -20.00 -26.09
CA SER A 248 -17.07 -20.84 -24.89
C SER A 248 -18.20 -20.38 -23.96
N ALA A 249 -18.48 -19.08 -23.88
CA ALA A 249 -19.58 -18.55 -23.08
C ALA A 249 -20.94 -18.88 -23.70
N ILE A 250 -21.09 -18.74 -25.03
CA ILE A 250 -22.31 -19.09 -25.78
C ILE A 250 -22.69 -20.56 -25.55
N GLY A 251 -21.72 -21.47 -25.55
CA GLY A 251 -21.95 -22.89 -25.29
C GLY A 251 -22.34 -23.21 -23.85
N LYS A 252 -21.94 -22.38 -22.87
CA LYS A 252 -22.23 -22.59 -21.44
C LYS A 252 -23.53 -21.92 -20.99
N PHE A 253 -23.89 -20.78 -21.60
CA PHE A 253 -24.98 -19.91 -21.14
C PHE A 253 -26.04 -19.77 -22.22
N SER A 254 -27.00 -20.70 -22.23
CA SER A 254 -28.08 -20.75 -23.22
C SER A 254 -29.07 -19.57 -23.11
N ASP A 255 -29.16 -18.94 -21.94
CA ASP A 255 -30.08 -17.86 -21.60
C ASP A 255 -29.65 -16.49 -22.16
N GLN A 256 -28.36 -16.28 -22.43
CA GLN A 256 -27.83 -15.01 -22.97
C GLN A 256 -27.18 -15.12 -24.34
N THR A 257 -27.45 -16.22 -25.07
CA THR A 257 -26.84 -16.51 -26.38
C THR A 257 -26.97 -15.35 -27.36
N GLY A 258 -28.17 -14.77 -27.51
CA GLY A 258 -28.39 -13.64 -28.42
C GLY A 258 -27.56 -12.39 -28.07
N ARG A 259 -27.43 -12.06 -26.79
CA ARG A 259 -26.59 -10.94 -26.33
C ARG A 259 -25.11 -11.20 -26.63
N LEU A 260 -24.64 -12.43 -26.37
CA LEU A 260 -23.24 -12.81 -26.59
C LEU A 260 -22.88 -12.80 -28.08
N TRP A 261 -23.75 -13.32 -28.95
CA TRP A 261 -23.55 -13.27 -30.40
C TRP A 261 -23.47 -11.82 -30.93
N ASN A 262 -24.35 -10.93 -30.46
CA ASN A 262 -24.28 -9.51 -30.81
C ASN A 262 -22.95 -8.89 -30.36
N SER A 263 -22.54 -9.16 -29.12
CA SER A 263 -21.28 -8.61 -28.58
C SER A 263 -20.03 -9.12 -29.32
N LEU A 264 -20.05 -10.38 -29.80
CA LEU A 264 -18.98 -10.94 -30.62
C LEU A 264 -18.91 -10.30 -32.01
N ALA A 265 -20.07 -10.05 -32.62
CA ALA A 265 -20.14 -9.37 -33.90
C ALA A 265 -19.68 -7.90 -33.78
N ASP A 266 -20.11 -7.21 -32.72
CA ASP A 266 -19.69 -5.84 -32.41
C ASP A 266 -18.17 -5.74 -32.21
N TYR A 267 -17.55 -6.73 -31.56
CA TYR A 267 -16.10 -6.82 -31.45
C TYR A 267 -15.40 -6.85 -32.83
N TYR A 268 -15.87 -7.68 -33.77
CA TYR A 268 -15.31 -7.72 -35.13
C TYR A 268 -15.57 -6.44 -35.93
N VAL A 269 -16.71 -5.77 -35.69
CA VAL A 269 -17.01 -4.45 -36.24
C VAL A 269 -16.01 -3.40 -35.73
N GLN A 270 -15.69 -3.40 -34.44
CA GLN A 270 -14.69 -2.49 -33.85
C GLN A 270 -13.28 -2.70 -34.42
N LEU A 271 -12.93 -3.95 -34.75
CA LEU A 271 -11.67 -4.27 -35.45
C LEU A 271 -11.68 -3.89 -36.94
N GLY A 272 -12.81 -3.43 -37.49
CA GLY A 272 -12.97 -3.09 -38.90
C GLY A 272 -13.15 -4.31 -39.82
N ASN A 273 -13.36 -5.51 -39.27
CA ASN A 273 -13.55 -6.74 -40.04
C ASN A 273 -15.03 -7.08 -40.20
N PHE A 274 -15.71 -6.32 -41.06
CA PHE A 274 -17.14 -6.49 -41.33
C PHE A 274 -17.51 -7.84 -41.96
N GLY A 275 -16.57 -8.47 -42.67
CA GLY A 275 -16.77 -9.81 -43.25
C GLY A 275 -17.00 -10.84 -42.15
N LYS A 276 -16.05 -10.92 -41.19
CA LYS A 276 -16.20 -11.82 -40.04
C LYS A 276 -17.41 -11.49 -39.18
N ALA A 277 -17.74 -10.21 -38.99
CA ALA A 277 -18.93 -9.83 -38.25
C ALA A 277 -20.21 -10.37 -38.90
N ARG A 278 -20.30 -10.34 -40.24
CA ARG A 278 -21.40 -10.93 -40.98
C ARG A 278 -21.45 -12.45 -40.82
N ASP A 279 -20.30 -13.13 -40.95
CA ASP A 279 -20.22 -14.58 -40.79
C ASP A 279 -20.71 -15.01 -39.40
N VAL A 280 -20.35 -14.26 -38.35
CA VAL A 280 -20.81 -14.47 -36.97
C VAL A 280 -22.33 -14.30 -36.85
N TYR A 281 -22.92 -13.31 -37.51
CA TYR A 281 -24.39 -13.13 -37.51
C TYR A 281 -25.12 -14.25 -38.28
N GLU A 282 -24.56 -14.73 -39.40
CA GLU A 282 -25.13 -15.86 -40.14
C GLU A 282 -25.10 -17.13 -39.27
N GLU A 283 -23.99 -17.40 -38.59
CA GLU A 283 -23.86 -18.51 -37.63
C GLU A 283 -24.81 -18.36 -36.42
N ALA A 284 -24.98 -17.15 -35.91
CA ALA A 284 -25.92 -16.86 -34.84
C ALA A 284 -27.37 -17.17 -35.26
N LEU A 285 -27.78 -16.80 -36.48
CA LEU A 285 -29.12 -17.09 -37.01
C LEU A 285 -29.37 -18.59 -37.21
N GLU A 286 -28.34 -19.36 -37.56
CA GLU A 286 -28.44 -20.82 -37.68
C GLU A 286 -28.52 -21.52 -36.31
N SER A 287 -27.88 -20.96 -35.29
CA SER A 287 -27.75 -21.58 -33.96
C SER A 287 -28.84 -21.17 -32.96
N ILE A 288 -29.40 -19.96 -33.07
CA ILE A 288 -30.41 -19.46 -32.13
C ILE A 288 -31.80 -20.00 -32.53
N SER A 289 -32.34 -20.92 -31.73
CA SER A 289 -33.68 -21.47 -31.94
C SER A 289 -34.81 -20.66 -31.27
N THR A 290 -34.47 -19.69 -30.42
CA THR A 290 -35.43 -18.97 -29.55
C THR A 290 -35.26 -17.47 -29.65
N VAL A 291 -36.37 -16.76 -29.92
CA VAL A 291 -36.49 -15.29 -29.95
C VAL A 291 -36.46 -14.71 -28.54
#